data_AF-A0A7C5BM49-F1
#
_entry.id   AF-A0A7C5BM49-F1
#
_cell.length_a   1.000
_cell.length_b   1.000
_cell.length_c   1.000
_cell.angle_alpha   90.00
_cell.angle_beta   90.00
_cell.angle_gamma   90.00
#
_symmetry.space_group_name_H-M   'P 1'
#
loop_
_entity.id
_entity.type
_entity.pdbx_description
1 polymer ?
#
loop_
_entity_poly.entity_id
_entity_poly.type
_entity_poly.pdbx_seq_one_letter_code
_entity_poly.pdbx_strand_id
1 'polypeptide(L)'
;MSVCRAAQVEGTTAWIELGSINIEHGLSLRNGADGQNDPVTVGGSECRRNNLDSEPPSYYFYFDYEPSEGRIIRPVYVTVEYYDSGFGQFALEYDSADISAPEHGAYKTAGVELILDSKKWRKAVFELNDARFEGRQKLGADFRIVCFRELDVRMVSVEMGASSNLNWMQETWAQRAEKCPAALTAPRSIQVVFEGSKPRSYRDVSQALEELRLSAPMFRVLGATSVRIEVSSEVMEYDTGRYDWAWCGNVIRTLEQNGLKWSPYLKITDESFLRQFAERYAAGMMIESIFVDGEVDGGSTAGVESKLAAVRKVFRKTPLYVCLDGEGVGAALSSLLRAAAKYDAGVLIAGSSDITEAAAGLAHAYECPVVLEVPVDSHSVAVTRSVFEAVDFGVKGVFVREPQTLIKPGVLESWRLDYRWLGTYAPPPRVAVLMPSQEGSVFGEKLWRLRDVFDFDIVDAVLIRQGVLAGYKNLFIVEDGILDRDIIELVKSWVKGGGVLVLFESGRFRDAEGSEADFEEMFDMGSEGVKSYGSGSTVFIHGGWDNVGALRDEIGRRGVDISADGLADGVYVLTLPKKGFLVFNSNDKEVDKELRIGRKTRHIRLQPMCITRVD
;
A
#
# COMPACT_ATOMS: atom_id res chain seq x y z
N MET A 1 -37.22 -15.45 54.41
CA MET A 1 -38.07 -14.50 53.65
C MET A 1 -37.30 -13.18 53.61
N SER A 2 -36.89 -12.57 52.51
CA SER A 2 -37.35 -12.64 51.13
C SER A 2 -36.14 -12.41 50.21
N VAL A 3 -35.99 -13.23 49.18
CA VAL A 3 -35.04 -13.02 48.07
C VAL A 3 -35.83 -12.28 47.00
N CYS A 4 -35.48 -11.02 46.73
CA CYS A 4 -36.00 -10.31 45.56
C CYS A 4 -35.45 -10.98 44.30
N ARG A 5 -36.27 -11.82 43.66
CA ARG A 5 -36.10 -12.16 42.24
C ARG A 5 -36.25 -10.87 41.46
N ALA A 6 -35.18 -10.44 40.78
CA ALA A 6 -35.31 -9.54 39.65
C ALA A 6 -36.24 -10.24 38.65
N ALA A 7 -37.41 -9.64 38.40
CA ALA A 7 -38.28 -10.08 37.34
C ALA A 7 -37.55 -9.88 36.02
N GLN A 8 -37.20 -10.98 35.37
CA GLN A 8 -36.79 -11.00 33.97
C GLN A 8 -38.03 -10.52 33.20
N VAL A 9 -37.99 -9.31 32.67
CA VAL A 9 -39.05 -8.83 31.79
C VAL A 9 -38.91 -9.65 30.50
N GLU A 10 -39.79 -10.65 30.33
CA GLU A 10 -40.00 -11.31 29.04
C GLU A 10 -40.53 -10.27 28.06
N GLY A 11 -39.63 -9.54 27.40
CA GLY A 11 -39.98 -8.73 26.27
C GLY A 11 -40.46 -9.62 25.14
N THR A 12 -41.56 -9.23 24.48
CA THR A 12 -42.01 -9.85 23.22
C THR A 12 -40.84 -9.85 22.24
N THR A 13 -40.36 -11.05 21.91
CA THR A 13 -39.24 -11.25 20.99
C THR A 13 -39.82 -11.75 19.67
N ALA A 14 -39.61 -10.98 18.60
CA ALA A 14 -39.85 -11.46 17.24
C ALA A 14 -38.53 -11.87 16.62
N TRP A 15 -38.54 -12.90 15.78
CA TRP A 15 -37.33 -13.38 15.12
C TRP A 15 -37.66 -14.14 13.85
N ILE A 16 -36.66 -14.25 12.99
CA ILE A 16 -36.69 -15.07 11.78
C ILE A 16 -35.36 -15.81 11.65
N GLU A 17 -35.43 -17.12 11.46
CA GLU A 17 -34.30 -17.92 10.99
C GLU A 17 -34.37 -18.02 9.46
N LEU A 18 -33.29 -17.63 8.80
CA LEU A 18 -33.19 -17.50 7.37
C LEU A 18 -32.47 -18.70 6.78
N GLY A 19 -33.05 -19.32 5.75
CA GLY A 19 -32.47 -20.48 5.08
C GLY A 19 -33.23 -20.84 3.81
N SER A 20 -33.08 -22.08 3.35
CA SER A 20 -33.87 -22.61 2.21
C SER A 20 -35.37 -22.43 2.43
N ILE A 21 -35.82 -22.68 3.66
CA ILE A 21 -37.14 -22.34 4.19
C ILE A 21 -36.93 -21.42 5.40
N ASN A 22 -37.58 -20.26 5.41
CA ASN A 22 -37.52 -19.35 6.56
C ASN A 22 -38.43 -19.86 7.68
N ILE A 23 -37.98 -19.75 8.93
CA ILE A 23 -38.78 -20.03 10.14
C ILE A 23 -39.08 -18.68 10.80
N GLU A 24 -40.34 -18.26 10.72
CA GLU A 24 -40.80 -16.92 11.10
C GLU A 24 -41.54 -16.95 12.45
N HIS A 25 -41.26 -15.97 13.31
CA HIS A 25 -41.95 -15.77 14.58
C HIS A 25 -42.16 -14.26 14.83
N GLY A 26 -43.28 -13.72 14.35
CA GLY A 26 -43.61 -12.29 14.45
C GLY A 26 -42.71 -11.38 13.60
N LEU A 27 -41.89 -11.96 12.71
CA LEU A 27 -41.00 -11.25 11.80
C LEU A 27 -40.92 -12.03 10.48
N SER A 28 -41.20 -11.37 9.37
CA SER A 28 -41.20 -11.97 8.03
C SER A 28 -40.21 -11.26 7.11
N LEU A 29 -39.54 -12.03 6.23
CA LEU A 29 -38.67 -11.47 5.19
C LEU A 29 -39.45 -11.23 3.90
N ARG A 30 -39.45 -10.01 3.38
CA ARG A 30 -40.04 -9.65 2.09
C ARG A 30 -39.00 -9.78 0.97
N ASN A 31 -39.17 -10.78 0.11
CA ASN A 31 -38.28 -11.06 -1.01
C ASN A 31 -38.89 -10.53 -2.32
N GLY A 32 -38.32 -9.47 -2.88
CA GLY A 32 -38.80 -8.86 -4.12
C GLY A 32 -38.21 -7.48 -4.38
N ALA A 33 -38.58 -6.89 -5.52
CA ALA A 33 -38.07 -5.59 -5.98
C ALA A 33 -36.53 -5.50 -5.92
N ASP A 34 -35.96 -4.57 -5.15
CA ASP A 34 -34.51 -4.40 -4.91
C ASP A 34 -34.02 -5.11 -3.63
N GLY A 35 -34.87 -5.96 -3.05
CA GLY A 35 -34.54 -6.83 -1.93
C GLY A 35 -34.61 -8.31 -2.27
N GLN A 36 -34.29 -8.68 -3.52
CA GLN A 36 -34.19 -10.08 -3.91
C GLN A 36 -33.03 -10.76 -3.19
N ASN A 37 -33.26 -11.98 -2.74
CA ASN A 37 -32.28 -12.78 -2.01
C ASN A 37 -32.48 -14.29 -2.25
N ASP A 38 -31.38 -15.02 -2.15
CA ASP A 38 -31.28 -16.44 -2.46
C ASP A 38 -30.80 -17.24 -1.24
N PRO A 39 -31.27 -18.50 -1.06
CA PRO A 39 -30.77 -19.37 -0.02
C PRO A 39 -29.38 -19.90 -0.37
N VAL A 40 -28.46 -19.85 0.59
CA VAL A 40 -27.09 -20.34 0.44
C VAL A 40 -26.63 -21.05 1.73
N THR A 41 -25.53 -21.79 1.66
CA THR A 41 -24.88 -22.37 2.85
C THR A 41 -23.48 -21.78 2.99
N VAL A 42 -23.24 -21.08 4.10
CA VAL A 42 -21.97 -20.38 4.36
C VAL A 42 -21.54 -20.66 5.79
N GLY A 43 -20.24 -20.88 6.01
CA GLY A 43 -19.71 -21.15 7.36
C GLY A 43 -20.38 -22.33 8.08
N GLY A 44 -20.94 -23.29 7.33
CA GLY A 44 -21.66 -24.45 7.86
C GLY A 44 -23.12 -24.22 8.29
N SER A 45 -23.72 -23.06 7.98
CA SER A 45 -25.13 -22.77 8.28
C SER A 45 -25.89 -22.39 7.01
N GLU A 46 -27.16 -22.79 6.90
CA GLU A 46 -28.06 -22.20 5.90
C GLU A 46 -28.33 -20.73 6.26
N CYS A 47 -28.45 -19.89 5.23
CA CYS A 47 -28.71 -18.46 5.36
C CYS A 47 -29.31 -17.90 4.07
N ARG A 48 -29.60 -16.60 4.06
CA ARG A 48 -29.97 -15.86 2.85
C ARG A 48 -28.86 -14.88 2.45
N ARG A 49 -28.64 -14.76 1.14
CA ARG A 49 -27.72 -13.79 0.52
C ARG A 49 -28.49 -12.87 -0.42
N ASN A 50 -28.17 -11.57 -0.41
CA ASN A 50 -28.77 -10.62 -1.35
C ASN A 50 -28.30 -10.90 -2.79
N ASN A 51 -29.21 -10.78 -3.75
CA ASN A 51 -28.94 -11.09 -5.14
C ASN A 51 -28.43 -9.83 -5.87
N LEU A 52 -27.10 -9.70 -6.00
CA LEU A 52 -26.48 -8.59 -6.73
C LEU A 52 -26.57 -8.74 -8.25
N ASP A 53 -26.90 -9.93 -8.76
CA ASP A 53 -27.07 -10.21 -10.18
C ASP A 53 -28.49 -9.90 -10.69
N SER A 54 -29.41 -9.48 -9.80
CA SER A 54 -30.73 -8.99 -10.21
C SER A 54 -30.61 -7.67 -10.97
N GLU A 55 -31.63 -7.32 -11.77
CA GLU A 55 -31.68 -6.04 -12.48
C GLU A 55 -32.87 -5.20 -11.97
N PRO A 56 -32.65 -4.08 -11.24
CA PRO A 56 -31.35 -3.61 -10.73
C PRO A 56 -30.79 -4.51 -9.60
N PRO A 57 -29.49 -4.40 -9.23
CA PRO A 57 -28.90 -5.18 -8.15
C PRO A 57 -29.66 -5.01 -6.82
N SER A 58 -29.87 -6.11 -6.10
CA SER A 58 -30.58 -6.09 -4.82
C SER A 58 -29.63 -5.85 -3.65
N TYR A 59 -29.74 -4.66 -3.05
CA TYR A 59 -28.90 -4.23 -1.92
C TYR A 59 -29.58 -4.36 -0.56
N TYR A 60 -30.82 -4.85 -0.52
CA TYR A 60 -31.67 -4.76 0.67
C TYR A 60 -32.18 -6.12 1.16
N PHE A 61 -32.36 -6.25 2.47
CA PHE A 61 -33.23 -7.26 3.07
C PHE A 61 -34.36 -6.55 3.80
N TYR A 62 -35.60 -6.72 3.37
CA TYR A 62 -36.78 -6.04 3.93
C TYR A 62 -37.49 -6.92 4.95
N PHE A 63 -37.72 -6.40 6.15
CA PHE A 63 -38.38 -7.12 7.23
C PHE A 63 -39.68 -6.43 7.64
N ASP A 64 -40.72 -7.22 7.76
CA ASP A 64 -42.03 -6.81 8.25
C ASP A 64 -42.22 -7.38 9.66
N TYR A 65 -42.44 -6.51 10.63
CA TYR A 65 -42.59 -6.86 12.03
C TYR A 65 -44.07 -6.94 12.39
N GLU A 66 -44.55 -8.14 12.72
CA GLU A 66 -45.91 -8.34 13.18
C GLU A 66 -45.93 -8.36 14.72
N PRO A 67 -46.50 -7.33 15.39
CA PRO A 67 -46.55 -7.30 16.84
C PRO A 67 -47.41 -8.45 17.35
N SER A 68 -46.84 -9.32 18.19
CA SER A 68 -47.55 -10.48 18.70
C SER A 68 -48.75 -10.11 19.59
N GLU A 69 -48.67 -9.11 20.49
CA GLU A 69 -49.82 -8.71 21.34
C GLU A 69 -49.81 -7.25 21.89
N GLY A 70 -49.06 -6.28 21.33
CA GLY A 70 -49.03 -4.95 21.96
C GLY A 70 -48.31 -3.79 21.24
N ARG A 71 -48.39 -2.61 21.86
CA ARG A 71 -47.71 -1.36 21.44
C ARG A 71 -46.18 -1.52 21.46
N ILE A 72 -45.50 -0.91 20.50
CA ILE A 72 -44.03 -0.84 20.47
C ILE A 72 -43.49 -0.21 21.76
N ILE A 73 -42.66 -0.95 22.48
CA ILE A 73 -41.90 -0.47 23.64
C ILE A 73 -40.51 -0.07 23.15
N ARG A 74 -40.12 1.18 23.41
CA ARG A 74 -38.84 1.75 22.97
C ARG A 74 -37.83 1.80 24.13
N PRO A 75 -36.52 1.75 23.87
CA PRO A 75 -35.89 1.54 22.56
C PRO A 75 -36.18 0.13 22.01
N VAL A 76 -36.19 0.00 20.69
CA VAL A 76 -36.26 -1.30 19.99
C VAL A 76 -34.85 -1.69 19.59
N TYR A 77 -34.48 -2.94 19.78
CA TYR A 77 -33.18 -3.47 19.38
C TYR A 77 -33.36 -4.48 18.26
N VAL A 78 -32.69 -4.26 17.12
CA VAL A 78 -32.63 -5.23 16.03
C VAL A 78 -31.25 -5.89 16.03
N THR A 79 -31.22 -7.21 16.18
CA THR A 79 -30.00 -8.01 16.09
C THR A 79 -29.97 -8.75 14.76
N VAL A 80 -28.86 -8.62 14.03
CA VAL A 80 -28.60 -9.28 12.74
C VAL A 80 -27.44 -10.26 12.93
N GLU A 81 -27.69 -11.56 12.74
CA GLU A 81 -26.65 -12.58 12.67
C GLU A 81 -26.15 -12.74 11.23
N TYR A 82 -24.91 -12.30 10.98
CA TYR A 82 -24.31 -12.25 9.65
C TYR A 82 -22.97 -12.99 9.60
N TYR A 83 -22.56 -13.43 8.40
CA TYR A 83 -21.24 -14.02 8.20
C TYR A 83 -20.21 -12.94 7.84
N ASP A 84 -19.20 -12.78 8.69
CA ASP A 84 -18.17 -11.74 8.57
C ASP A 84 -17.10 -12.12 7.52
N SER A 85 -17.43 -11.95 6.24
CA SER A 85 -16.61 -12.33 5.10
C SER A 85 -16.41 -11.16 4.12
N GLY A 86 -15.16 -10.94 3.73
CA GLY A 86 -14.70 -9.79 2.96
C GLY A 86 -14.57 -8.53 3.82
N PHE A 87 -14.41 -7.38 3.16
CA PHE A 87 -14.38 -6.08 3.83
C PHE A 87 -15.53 -5.21 3.33
N GLY A 88 -16.02 -4.34 4.22
CA GLY A 88 -17.05 -3.37 3.89
C GLY A 88 -17.90 -3.06 5.10
N GLN A 89 -19.13 -2.65 4.86
CA GLN A 89 -20.10 -2.34 5.90
C GLN A 89 -21.52 -2.60 5.42
N PHE A 90 -22.44 -2.72 6.37
CA PHE A 90 -23.87 -2.64 6.11
C PHE A 90 -24.53 -1.72 7.13
N ALA A 91 -25.70 -1.19 6.80
CA ALA A 91 -26.48 -0.33 7.66
C ALA A 91 -27.84 -0.96 7.96
N LEU A 92 -28.52 -0.44 8.97
CA LEU A 92 -29.93 -0.70 9.19
C LEU A 92 -30.72 0.60 9.05
N GLU A 93 -31.77 0.56 8.25
CA GLU A 93 -32.72 1.66 8.10
C GLU A 93 -34.10 1.22 8.56
N TYR A 94 -34.83 2.09 9.24
CA TYR A 94 -36.13 1.75 9.83
C TYR A 94 -37.17 2.85 9.66
N ASP A 95 -38.42 2.42 9.72
CA ASP A 95 -39.60 3.26 9.81
C ASP A 95 -39.66 3.94 11.19
N SER A 96 -39.32 5.23 11.22
CA SER A 96 -39.15 6.04 12.43
C SER A 96 -40.19 7.15 12.57
N ALA A 97 -40.41 7.64 13.78
CA ALA A 97 -41.27 8.79 14.04
C ALA A 97 -40.62 10.15 13.69
N ASP A 98 -39.33 10.16 13.33
CA ASP A 98 -38.58 11.36 12.99
C ASP A 98 -38.88 11.84 11.57
N ILE A 99 -39.73 12.84 11.47
CA ILE A 99 -40.15 13.44 10.20
C ILE A 99 -39.02 14.17 9.45
N SER A 100 -37.86 14.41 10.09
CA SER A 100 -36.71 15.06 9.44
C SER A 100 -35.82 14.08 8.67
N ALA A 101 -35.93 12.78 8.95
CA ALA A 101 -35.24 11.72 8.22
C ALA A 101 -35.87 11.47 6.84
N PRO A 102 -35.16 10.80 5.91
CA PRO A 102 -35.62 10.61 4.53
C PRO A 102 -37.04 10.02 4.44
N GLU A 103 -37.81 10.50 3.47
CA GLU A 103 -39.21 10.12 3.23
C GLU A 103 -40.09 10.24 4.49
N HIS A 104 -39.96 11.37 5.21
CA HIS A 104 -40.72 11.66 6.43
C HIS A 104 -40.55 10.56 7.51
N GLY A 105 -39.31 10.09 7.66
CA GLY A 105 -38.91 9.12 8.65
C GLY A 105 -38.98 7.66 8.21
N ALA A 106 -39.41 7.34 6.99
CA ALA A 106 -39.55 5.95 6.55
C ALA A 106 -38.20 5.22 6.42
N TYR A 107 -37.09 5.94 6.19
CA TYR A 107 -35.76 5.35 5.99
C TYR A 107 -34.69 6.01 6.88
N LYS A 108 -34.90 6.03 8.20
CA LYS A 108 -33.90 6.56 9.13
C LYS A 108 -32.81 5.52 9.39
N THR A 109 -31.54 5.89 9.25
CA THR A 109 -30.41 5.01 9.56
C THR A 109 -30.20 4.88 11.07
N ALA A 110 -30.13 3.65 11.59
CA ALA A 110 -29.83 3.34 12.99
C ALA A 110 -28.32 3.29 13.30
N GLY A 111 -27.49 3.17 12.28
CA GLY A 111 -26.04 3.06 12.37
C GLY A 111 -25.49 2.14 11.26
N VAL A 112 -24.18 1.89 11.32
CA VAL A 112 -23.48 0.97 10.43
C VAL A 112 -22.80 -0.13 11.24
N GLU A 113 -22.54 -1.27 10.59
CA GLU A 113 -21.69 -2.33 11.11
C GLU A 113 -20.59 -2.68 10.12
N LEU A 114 -19.35 -2.82 10.60
CA LEU A 114 -18.21 -3.19 9.78
C LEU A 114 -18.10 -4.70 9.55
N ILE A 115 -17.65 -5.06 8.36
CA ILE A 115 -17.25 -6.42 7.96
C ILE A 115 -15.73 -6.40 7.82
N LEU A 116 -15.04 -7.28 8.57
CA LEU A 116 -13.59 -7.28 8.78
C LEU A 116 -12.93 -8.62 8.41
N ASP A 117 -13.64 -9.44 7.64
CA ASP A 117 -13.19 -10.72 7.12
C ASP A 117 -12.75 -11.75 8.17
N SER A 118 -13.39 -11.77 9.34
CA SER A 118 -13.02 -12.75 10.40
C SER A 118 -13.40 -14.20 10.08
N LYS A 119 -14.18 -14.43 9.01
CA LYS A 119 -14.72 -15.73 8.59
C LYS A 119 -15.51 -16.43 9.69
N LYS A 120 -16.27 -15.65 10.46
CA LYS A 120 -17.09 -16.13 11.58
C LYS A 120 -18.49 -15.55 11.50
N TRP A 121 -19.46 -16.30 12.02
CA TRP A 121 -20.79 -15.76 12.32
C TRP A 121 -20.70 -14.74 13.47
N ARG A 122 -21.27 -13.56 13.27
CA ARG A 122 -21.27 -12.45 14.24
C ARG A 122 -22.67 -11.85 14.37
N LYS A 123 -22.86 -11.07 15.45
CA LYS A 123 -24.07 -10.32 15.71
C LYS A 123 -23.80 -8.82 15.60
N ALA A 124 -24.60 -8.13 14.79
CA ALA A 124 -24.71 -6.68 14.80
C ALA A 124 -25.99 -6.30 15.54
N VAL A 125 -25.92 -5.32 16.44
CA VAL A 125 -27.08 -4.88 17.23
C VAL A 125 -27.30 -3.40 17.02
N PHE A 126 -28.49 -3.04 16.56
CA PHE A 126 -28.89 -1.67 16.27
C PHE A 126 -29.96 -1.21 17.27
N GLU A 127 -29.79 -0.01 17.82
CA GLU A 127 -30.73 0.61 18.75
C GLU A 127 -31.61 1.64 18.03
N LEU A 128 -32.92 1.45 18.09
CA LEU A 128 -33.93 2.25 17.42
C LEU A 128 -34.75 3.00 18.49
N ASN A 129 -34.44 4.27 18.70
CA ASN A 129 -34.99 5.07 19.78
C ASN A 129 -36.43 5.55 19.55
N ASP A 130 -36.85 5.65 18.29
CA ASP A 130 -38.11 6.24 17.84
C ASP A 130 -38.80 5.38 16.76
N ALA A 131 -38.58 4.05 16.81
CA ALA A 131 -39.21 3.09 15.91
C ALA A 131 -40.74 3.26 15.85
N ARG A 132 -41.30 3.37 14.65
CA ARG A 132 -42.73 3.54 14.40
C ARG A 132 -43.37 2.27 13.84
N PHE A 133 -42.67 1.54 12.97
CA PHE A 133 -43.07 0.27 12.35
C PHE A 133 -44.54 0.30 11.88
N GLU A 134 -44.83 1.17 10.90
CA GLU A 134 -46.12 1.29 10.24
C GLU A 134 -46.08 0.77 8.78
N GLY A 135 -45.06 -0.03 8.43
CA GLY A 135 -44.90 -0.60 7.09
C GLY A 135 -44.67 0.44 5.99
N ARG A 136 -44.06 1.59 6.31
CA ARG A 136 -43.88 2.69 5.34
C ARG A 136 -42.69 2.52 4.39
N GLN A 137 -41.84 1.50 4.60
CA GLN A 137 -40.81 1.17 3.62
C GLN A 137 -41.40 0.36 2.45
N LYS A 138 -40.58 0.20 1.41
CA LYS A 138 -40.91 -0.65 0.27
C LYS A 138 -41.31 -2.06 0.73
N LEU A 139 -42.21 -2.69 -0.04
CA LEU A 139 -42.82 -3.99 0.28
C LEU A 139 -43.61 -4.04 1.60
N GLY A 140 -43.98 -2.88 2.16
CA GLY A 140 -44.68 -2.81 3.44
C GLY A 140 -43.80 -3.11 4.65
N ALA A 141 -42.47 -2.98 4.50
CA ALA A 141 -41.52 -3.33 5.55
C ALA A 141 -41.39 -2.23 6.61
N ASP A 142 -40.97 -2.64 7.80
CA ASP A 142 -40.73 -1.78 8.96
C ASP A 142 -39.26 -1.40 9.11
N PHE A 143 -38.36 -2.27 8.65
CA PHE A 143 -36.94 -1.97 8.56
C PHE A 143 -36.28 -2.79 7.46
N ARG A 144 -35.08 -2.35 7.06
CA ARG A 144 -34.25 -3.03 6.08
C ARG A 144 -32.78 -3.01 6.46
N ILE A 145 -32.09 -4.07 6.09
CA ILE A 145 -30.62 -4.09 6.04
C ILE A 145 -30.21 -3.51 4.68
N VAL A 146 -29.22 -2.61 4.66
CA VAL A 146 -28.67 -1.98 3.45
C VAL A 146 -27.21 -2.43 3.28
N CYS A 147 -26.90 -3.13 2.19
CA CYS A 147 -25.54 -3.57 1.87
C CYS A 147 -25.26 -3.53 0.36
N PHE A 148 -24.27 -2.76 -0.05
CA PHE A 148 -23.86 -2.62 -1.46
C PHE A 148 -22.91 -3.73 -1.94
N ARG A 149 -22.85 -4.85 -1.21
CA ARG A 149 -22.04 -6.03 -1.49
C ARG A 149 -22.80 -7.28 -1.05
N GLU A 150 -22.25 -8.45 -1.31
CA GLU A 150 -22.81 -9.70 -0.78
C GLU A 150 -22.78 -9.68 0.75
N LEU A 151 -23.92 -10.01 1.35
CA LEU A 151 -24.11 -10.18 2.78
C LEU A 151 -24.91 -11.46 3.03
N ASP A 152 -24.35 -12.34 3.85
CA ASP A 152 -24.99 -13.58 4.29
C ASP A 152 -25.61 -13.38 5.67
N VAL A 153 -26.93 -13.55 5.78
CA VAL A 153 -27.69 -13.36 7.03
C VAL A 153 -28.45 -14.64 7.36
N ARG A 154 -28.24 -15.19 8.57
CA ARG A 154 -28.91 -16.42 9.01
C ARG A 154 -30.02 -16.21 10.02
N MET A 155 -30.00 -15.09 10.75
CA MET A 155 -31.03 -14.81 11.74
C MET A 155 -31.18 -13.31 11.95
N VAL A 156 -32.42 -12.86 12.15
CA VAL A 156 -32.71 -11.50 12.60
C VAL A 156 -33.69 -11.57 13.76
N SER A 157 -33.47 -10.78 14.80
CA SER A 157 -34.37 -10.70 15.96
C SER A 157 -34.64 -9.27 16.39
N VAL A 158 -35.84 -9.04 16.91
CA VAL A 158 -36.31 -7.77 17.45
C VAL A 158 -36.65 -7.96 18.92
N GLU A 159 -35.99 -7.18 19.78
CA GLU A 159 -36.24 -7.13 21.24
C GLU A 159 -36.67 -5.70 21.62
N MET A 160 -37.60 -5.56 22.57
CA MET A 160 -38.15 -4.26 22.97
C MET A 160 -37.78 -3.89 24.41
N GLY A 161 -37.47 -2.61 24.63
CA GLY A 161 -37.13 -2.03 25.94
C GLY A 161 -35.74 -2.39 26.46
N ALA A 162 -35.29 -3.63 26.25
CA ALA A 162 -33.95 -4.12 26.54
C ALA A 162 -33.55 -5.20 25.52
N SER A 163 -32.26 -5.49 25.39
CA SER A 163 -31.76 -6.58 24.57
C SER A 163 -30.85 -7.53 25.36
N SER A 164 -31.02 -8.82 25.12
CA SER A 164 -30.09 -9.86 25.61
C SER A 164 -28.74 -9.86 24.90
N ASN A 165 -28.61 -9.12 23.80
CA ASN A 165 -27.42 -9.04 22.95
C ASN A 165 -26.60 -7.75 23.16
N LEU A 166 -26.89 -6.93 24.18
CA LEU A 166 -26.17 -5.67 24.43
C LEU A 166 -24.65 -5.84 24.64
N ASN A 167 -24.19 -7.02 25.06
CA ASN A 167 -22.76 -7.33 25.15
C ASN A 167 -22.05 -7.27 23.78
N TRP A 168 -22.75 -7.55 22.67
CA TRP A 168 -22.20 -7.45 21.32
C TRP A 168 -22.02 -6.00 20.87
N MET A 169 -22.77 -5.04 21.44
CA MET A 169 -22.53 -3.60 21.21
C MET A 169 -21.31 -3.08 21.96
N GLN A 170 -20.83 -3.78 22.98
CA GLN A 170 -19.70 -3.34 23.80
C GLN A 170 -18.34 -3.60 23.14
N GLU A 171 -18.25 -4.59 22.25
CA GLU A 171 -17.01 -4.86 21.52
C GLU A 171 -16.82 -3.84 20.40
N THR A 172 -15.77 -3.02 20.50
CA THR A 172 -15.49 -1.99 19.50
C THR A 172 -14.91 -2.59 18.22
N TRP A 173 -15.08 -1.92 17.08
CA TRP A 173 -14.46 -2.38 15.82
C TRP A 173 -12.93 -2.50 15.91
N ALA A 174 -12.27 -1.67 16.72
CA ALA A 174 -10.84 -1.79 16.98
C ALA A 174 -10.48 -3.12 17.67
N GLN A 175 -11.23 -3.50 18.71
CA GLN A 175 -11.06 -4.80 19.38
C GLN A 175 -11.35 -5.97 18.43
N ARG A 176 -12.32 -5.80 17.52
CA ARG A 176 -12.62 -6.79 16.48
C ARG A 176 -11.48 -6.94 15.48
N ALA A 177 -10.89 -5.83 15.03
CA ALA A 177 -9.75 -5.81 14.12
C ALA A 177 -8.51 -6.46 14.77
N GLU A 178 -8.23 -6.13 16.03
CA GLU A 178 -7.11 -6.72 16.78
C GLU A 178 -7.21 -8.24 16.91
N LYS A 179 -8.41 -8.76 17.16
CA LYS A 179 -8.68 -10.20 17.32
C LYS A 179 -8.99 -10.91 16.00
N CYS A 180 -8.95 -10.20 14.87
CA CYS A 180 -9.34 -10.78 13.58
C CYS A 180 -8.31 -11.84 13.15
N PRO A 181 -8.72 -13.11 12.91
CA PRO A 181 -7.78 -14.14 12.45
C PRO A 181 -7.14 -13.85 11.09
N ALA A 182 -7.78 -13.00 10.28
CA ALA A 182 -7.28 -12.56 8.98
C ALA A 182 -6.38 -11.32 9.06
N ALA A 183 -6.12 -10.79 10.25
CA ALA A 183 -5.25 -9.64 10.44
C ALA A 183 -3.79 -9.97 10.10
N LEU A 184 -3.19 -9.15 9.25
CA LEU A 184 -1.78 -9.27 8.89
C LEU A 184 -0.88 -8.78 10.03
N THR A 185 0.18 -9.54 10.31
CA THR A 185 1.15 -9.19 11.36
C THR A 185 2.19 -8.26 10.79
N ALA A 186 2.29 -7.04 11.33
CA ALA A 186 3.23 -6.02 10.87
C ALA A 186 4.66 -6.58 10.64
N PRO A 187 5.27 -6.31 9.48
CA PRO A 187 6.63 -6.73 9.20
C PRO A 187 7.61 -6.05 10.16
N ARG A 188 8.71 -6.73 10.48
CA ARG A 188 9.74 -6.13 11.33
C ARG A 188 10.50 -5.07 10.54
N SER A 189 10.71 -3.91 11.16
CA SER A 189 11.59 -2.84 10.62
C SER A 189 11.13 -2.22 9.29
N ILE A 190 9.89 -2.44 8.88
CA ILE A 190 9.26 -1.82 7.71
C ILE A 190 7.97 -1.14 8.16
N GLN A 191 7.77 0.11 7.71
CA GLN A 191 6.48 0.78 7.85
C GLN A 191 5.56 0.42 6.67
N VAL A 192 4.29 0.12 6.94
CA VAL A 192 3.24 -0.05 5.93
C VAL A 192 2.30 1.12 6.09
N VAL A 193 2.38 2.08 5.18
CA VAL A 193 1.69 3.37 5.27
C VAL A 193 0.49 3.36 4.34
N PHE A 194 -0.70 3.56 4.88
CA PHE A 194 -1.92 3.69 4.07
C PHE A 194 -2.34 5.15 4.00
N GLU A 195 -2.81 5.62 2.85
CA GLU A 195 -3.44 6.94 2.76
C GLU A 195 -4.78 6.94 3.52
N GLY A 196 -5.00 7.96 4.33
CA GLY A 196 -6.27 8.20 5.02
C GLY A 196 -7.02 9.39 4.43
N SER A 197 -8.33 9.45 4.69
CA SER A 197 -9.17 10.58 4.29
C SER A 197 -8.65 11.90 4.86
N LYS A 198 -8.62 12.93 4.00
CA LYS A 198 -8.33 14.32 4.38
C LYS A 198 -9.57 15.20 4.22
N PRO A 199 -9.74 16.25 5.05
CA PRO A 199 -10.78 17.24 4.81
C PRO A 199 -10.42 18.06 3.57
N ARG A 200 -11.42 18.43 2.75
CA ARG A 200 -11.23 19.37 1.63
C ARG A 200 -11.30 20.82 2.10
N SER A 201 -11.99 21.05 3.20
CA SER A 201 -12.13 22.34 3.88
C SER A 201 -12.39 22.10 5.36
N TYR A 202 -12.32 23.17 6.15
CA TYR A 202 -12.71 23.12 7.56
C TYR A 202 -14.14 22.58 7.80
N ARG A 203 -15.06 22.77 6.84
CA ARG A 203 -16.46 22.28 6.95
C ARG A 203 -16.56 20.76 6.86
N ASP A 204 -15.58 20.10 6.25
CA ASP A 204 -15.59 18.66 5.97
C ASP A 204 -14.84 17.85 7.03
N VAL A 205 -14.30 18.52 8.06
CA VAL A 205 -13.51 17.91 9.14
C VAL A 205 -14.25 16.76 9.84
N SER A 206 -15.55 16.93 10.10
CA SER A 206 -16.36 15.89 10.75
C SER A 206 -16.55 14.67 9.85
N GLN A 207 -16.75 14.89 8.55
CA GLN A 207 -16.90 13.81 7.58
C GLN A 207 -15.59 13.03 7.43
N ALA A 208 -14.45 13.71 7.25
CA ALA A 208 -13.16 13.05 7.12
C ALA A 208 -12.79 12.23 8.37
N LEU A 209 -13.18 12.70 9.57
CA LEU A 209 -12.99 11.95 10.80
C LEU A 209 -13.86 10.69 10.85
N GLU A 210 -15.10 10.75 10.37
CA GLU A 210 -15.98 9.59 10.33
C GLU A 210 -15.49 8.56 9.31
N GLU A 211 -15.05 9.00 8.13
CA GLU A 211 -14.40 8.13 7.14
C GLU A 211 -13.16 7.43 7.71
N LEU A 212 -12.35 8.15 8.51
CA LEU A 212 -11.20 7.57 9.20
C LEU A 212 -11.63 6.52 10.25
N ARG A 213 -12.70 6.77 11.00
CA ARG A 213 -13.23 5.80 12.00
C ARG A 213 -13.71 4.51 11.35
N LEU A 214 -14.30 4.60 10.16
CA LEU A 214 -14.79 3.44 9.41
C LEU A 214 -13.65 2.66 8.75
N SER A 215 -12.60 3.36 8.28
CA SER A 215 -11.49 2.75 7.56
C SER A 215 -10.35 2.21 8.45
N ALA A 216 -10.07 2.85 9.60
CA ALA A 216 -8.95 2.47 10.47
C ALA A 216 -8.98 1.00 10.95
N PRO A 217 -10.13 0.41 11.33
CA PRO A 217 -10.19 -1.02 11.67
C PRO A 217 -9.79 -1.92 10.50
N MET A 218 -10.23 -1.58 9.27
CA MET A 218 -9.84 -2.31 8.05
C MET A 218 -8.34 -2.16 7.79
N PHE A 219 -7.80 -0.95 7.89
CA PHE A 219 -6.36 -0.70 7.70
C PHE A 219 -5.52 -1.54 8.66
N ARG A 220 -5.96 -1.65 9.92
CA ARG A 220 -5.31 -2.51 10.92
C ARG A 220 -5.31 -3.99 10.52
N VAL A 221 -6.44 -4.52 10.02
CA VAL A 221 -6.52 -5.92 9.55
C VAL A 221 -5.66 -6.14 8.30
N LEU A 222 -5.59 -5.16 7.40
CA LEU A 222 -4.78 -5.20 6.17
C LEU A 222 -3.28 -4.96 6.43
N GLY A 223 -2.86 -4.81 7.68
CA GLY A 223 -1.45 -4.75 8.06
C GLY A 223 -0.82 -3.36 7.98
N ALA A 224 -1.61 -2.28 7.91
CA ALA A 224 -1.06 -0.94 8.05
C ALA A 224 -0.39 -0.77 9.44
N THR A 225 0.74 -0.07 9.46
CA THR A 225 1.42 0.36 10.69
C THR A 225 1.16 1.83 10.99
N SER A 226 0.98 2.63 9.94
CA SER A 226 0.61 4.04 10.07
C SER A 226 -0.32 4.48 8.95
N VAL A 227 -0.98 5.61 9.17
CA VAL A 227 -1.87 6.24 8.18
C VAL A 227 -1.32 7.60 7.82
N ARG A 228 -1.07 7.82 6.52
CA ARG A 228 -0.67 9.13 5.99
C ARG A 228 -1.90 9.99 5.77
N ILE A 229 -1.92 11.18 6.34
CA ILE A 229 -3.03 12.13 6.19
C ILE A 229 -2.42 13.51 5.92
N GLU A 230 -2.88 14.16 4.85
CA GLU A 230 -2.50 15.52 4.51
C GLU A 230 -2.94 16.51 5.61
N VAL A 231 -2.03 17.39 6.00
CA VAL A 231 -2.27 18.49 6.93
C VAL A 231 -1.72 19.77 6.32
N SER A 232 -2.57 20.78 6.20
CA SER A 232 -2.19 22.11 5.73
C SER A 232 -2.86 23.20 6.56
N SER A 233 -2.30 24.41 6.51
CA SER A 233 -2.92 25.60 7.10
C SER A 233 -4.28 25.88 6.48
N GLU A 234 -4.42 25.76 5.16
CA GLU A 234 -5.64 26.05 4.40
C GLU A 234 -6.87 25.25 4.88
N VAL A 235 -6.65 24.01 5.29
CA VAL A 235 -7.74 23.13 5.76
C VAL A 235 -8.11 23.42 7.22
N MET A 236 -7.16 23.92 7.99
CA MET A 236 -7.21 23.99 9.45
C MET A 236 -7.47 25.39 10.00
N GLU A 237 -7.26 26.41 9.18
CA GLU A 237 -7.39 27.82 9.54
C GLU A 237 -8.86 28.23 9.51
N TYR A 238 -9.38 28.63 10.67
CA TYR A 238 -10.75 29.14 10.79
C TYR A 238 -10.79 30.68 10.94
N ASP A 239 -9.66 31.28 11.27
CA ASP A 239 -9.42 32.72 11.37
C ASP A 239 -7.91 32.98 11.18
N THR A 240 -7.51 34.14 10.68
CA THR A 240 -6.12 34.39 10.24
C THR A 240 -5.10 34.10 11.35
N GLY A 241 -4.19 33.15 11.09
CA GLY A 241 -3.17 32.67 12.02
C GLY A 241 -3.68 31.79 13.16
N ARG A 242 -4.94 31.38 13.14
CA ARG A 242 -5.60 30.55 14.16
C ARG A 242 -6.11 29.24 13.56
N TYR A 243 -5.64 28.14 14.13
CA TYR A 243 -5.89 26.80 13.64
C TYR A 243 -6.68 25.97 14.66
N ASP A 244 -7.65 25.19 14.19
CA ASP A 244 -8.39 24.26 15.05
C ASP A 244 -7.67 22.91 15.16
N TRP A 245 -6.89 22.74 16.23
CA TRP A 245 -6.14 21.53 16.49
C TRP A 245 -6.98 20.34 16.96
N ALA A 246 -8.29 20.51 17.24
CA ALA A 246 -9.16 19.44 17.73
C ALA A 246 -9.25 18.29 16.72
N TRP A 247 -9.21 18.59 15.42
CA TRP A 247 -9.18 17.57 14.37
C TRP A 247 -7.95 16.67 14.47
N CYS A 248 -6.73 17.23 14.51
CA CYS A 248 -5.50 16.43 14.68
C CYS A 248 -5.55 15.57 15.95
N GLY A 249 -6.07 16.12 17.06
CA GLY A 249 -6.26 15.35 18.29
C GLY A 249 -7.24 14.18 18.14
N ASN A 250 -8.31 14.34 17.36
CA ASN A 250 -9.25 13.27 17.04
C ASN A 250 -8.67 12.22 16.09
N VAL A 251 -7.86 12.64 15.11
CA VAL A 251 -7.12 11.73 14.21
C VAL A 251 -6.20 10.84 15.04
N ILE A 252 -5.36 11.41 15.89
CA ILE A 252 -4.43 10.66 16.74
C ILE A 252 -5.19 9.66 17.62
N ARG A 253 -6.26 10.08 18.29
CA ARG A 253 -7.08 9.19 19.13
C ARG A 253 -7.67 8.03 18.33
N THR A 254 -8.19 8.30 17.14
CA THR A 254 -8.82 7.28 16.29
C THR A 254 -7.80 6.24 15.83
N LEU A 255 -6.60 6.70 15.42
CA LEU A 255 -5.51 5.82 15.00
C LEU A 255 -4.97 5.01 16.18
N GLU A 256 -4.74 5.65 17.34
CA GLU A 256 -4.25 5.00 18.56
C GLU A 256 -5.19 3.88 19.03
N GLN A 257 -6.50 4.14 19.05
CA GLN A 257 -7.52 3.14 19.40
C GLN A 257 -7.46 1.90 18.50
N ASN A 258 -7.02 2.04 17.26
CA ASN A 258 -6.88 0.95 16.28
C ASN A 258 -5.45 0.38 16.22
N GLY A 259 -4.55 0.79 17.12
CA GLY A 259 -3.15 0.34 17.13
C GLY A 259 -2.35 0.82 15.91
N LEU A 260 -2.75 1.95 15.31
CA LEU A 260 -2.11 2.58 14.17
C LEU A 260 -1.39 3.86 14.61
N LYS A 261 -0.27 4.15 13.97
CA LYS A 261 0.43 5.43 14.12
C LYS A 261 -0.03 6.44 13.06
N TRP A 262 0.30 7.69 13.27
CA TRP A 262 0.03 8.76 12.33
C TRP A 262 1.28 9.10 11.52
N SER A 263 1.11 9.36 10.23
CA SER A 263 2.17 9.88 9.37
C SER A 263 1.73 11.19 8.70
N PRO A 264 1.93 12.37 9.31
CA PRO A 264 1.49 13.63 8.74
C PRO A 264 2.13 13.90 7.37
N TYR A 265 1.32 14.25 6.37
CA TYR A 265 1.80 14.77 5.09
C TYR A 265 1.65 16.30 5.07
N LEU A 266 2.76 17.00 5.22
CA LEU A 266 2.79 18.44 5.42
C LEU A 266 3.02 19.18 4.09
N LYS A 267 1.97 19.80 3.55
CA LYS A 267 2.08 20.76 2.44
C LYS A 267 2.34 22.14 3.01
N ILE A 268 3.60 22.39 3.39
CA ILE A 268 3.99 23.58 4.15
C ILE A 268 4.35 24.75 3.23
N THR A 269 3.75 25.90 3.49
CA THR A 269 4.21 27.22 3.02
C THR A 269 4.45 28.22 4.16
N ASP A 270 3.97 27.95 5.38
CA ASP A 270 4.04 28.85 6.54
C ASP A 270 4.83 28.27 7.74
N GLU A 271 5.82 29.02 8.25
CA GLU A 271 6.63 28.65 9.42
C GLU A 271 5.85 28.69 10.73
N SER A 272 4.86 29.57 10.87
CA SER A 272 4.07 29.71 12.10
C SER A 272 3.23 28.46 12.35
N PHE A 273 2.56 27.98 11.31
CA PHE A 273 1.81 26.72 11.32
C PHE A 273 2.68 25.55 11.78
N LEU A 274 3.85 25.35 11.14
CA LEU A 274 4.75 24.25 11.45
C LEU A 274 5.25 24.29 12.91
N ARG A 275 5.56 25.48 13.43
CA ARG A 275 5.98 25.64 14.83
C ARG A 275 4.86 25.22 15.79
N GLN A 276 3.65 25.74 15.59
CA GLN A 276 2.50 25.42 16.44
C GLN A 276 2.11 23.94 16.37
N PHE A 277 2.24 23.32 15.19
CA PHE A 277 2.06 21.87 15.00
C PHE A 277 3.10 21.09 15.82
N ALA A 278 4.37 21.43 15.69
CA ALA A 278 5.45 20.74 16.39
C ALA A 278 5.39 20.90 17.92
N GLU A 279 5.04 22.09 18.42
CA GLU A 279 4.84 22.33 19.86
C GLU A 279 3.83 21.36 20.49
N ARG A 280 2.84 20.92 19.70
CA ARG A 280 1.79 20.00 20.14
C ARG A 280 2.17 18.54 19.96
N TYR A 281 2.82 18.20 18.84
CA TYR A 281 2.91 16.82 18.38
C TYR A 281 4.33 16.25 18.29
N ALA A 282 5.39 17.08 18.33
CA ALA A 282 6.77 16.60 18.16
C ALA A 282 7.30 15.72 19.30
N ALA A 283 6.75 15.88 20.51
CA ALA A 283 7.07 15.02 21.65
C ALA A 283 6.25 13.73 21.70
N GLY A 284 5.23 13.58 20.85
CA GLY A 284 4.32 12.44 20.87
C GLY A 284 4.91 11.22 20.15
N MET A 285 4.83 10.04 20.79
CA MET A 285 5.26 8.76 20.21
C MET A 285 4.35 8.25 19.06
N MET A 286 3.29 9.00 18.73
CA MET A 286 2.27 8.61 17.76
C MET A 286 2.63 8.95 16.31
N ILE A 287 3.63 9.80 16.08
CA ILE A 287 4.11 10.09 14.72
C ILE A 287 5.14 9.03 14.32
N GLU A 288 4.82 8.23 13.31
CA GLU A 288 5.75 7.25 12.74
C GLU A 288 6.75 7.92 11.80
N SER A 289 6.26 8.76 10.89
CA SER A 289 7.03 9.40 9.84
C SER A 289 6.34 10.69 9.38
N ILE A 290 7.13 11.65 8.89
CA ILE A 290 6.63 12.88 8.30
C ILE A 290 6.89 12.84 6.81
N PHE A 291 5.90 13.24 6.02
CA PHE A 291 6.04 13.39 4.58
C PHE A 291 5.96 14.87 4.22
N VAL A 292 6.74 15.29 3.23
CA VAL A 292 6.66 16.63 2.63
C VAL A 292 6.64 16.51 1.12
N ASP A 293 6.03 17.50 0.49
CA ASP A 293 5.92 17.53 -0.95
C ASP A 293 7.27 17.86 -1.62
N GLY A 294 7.57 17.14 -2.70
CA GLY A 294 8.83 17.23 -3.45
C GLY A 294 8.77 18.04 -4.74
N GLU A 295 7.68 18.76 -5.02
CA GLU A 295 7.55 19.53 -6.28
C GLU A 295 8.73 20.51 -6.46
N VAL A 296 9.34 20.42 -7.64
CA VAL A 296 10.50 21.22 -8.05
C VAL A 296 10.05 22.35 -8.98
N ASP A 297 10.09 23.59 -8.50
CA ASP A 297 9.77 24.76 -9.31
C ASP A 297 10.96 25.13 -10.23
N GLY A 298 10.75 25.02 -11.55
CA GLY A 298 11.72 25.47 -12.55
C GLY A 298 13.08 24.77 -12.48
N GLY A 299 13.10 23.51 -12.02
CA GLY A 299 14.33 22.71 -11.89
C GLY A 299 15.20 23.04 -10.67
N SER A 300 14.72 23.88 -9.74
CA SER A 300 15.45 24.27 -8.53
C SER A 300 14.99 23.49 -7.29
N THR A 301 15.91 22.82 -6.62
CA THR A 301 15.64 22.11 -5.34
C THR A 301 15.54 23.05 -4.12
N ALA A 302 15.73 24.36 -4.29
CA ALA A 302 15.78 25.32 -3.19
C ALA A 302 14.49 25.35 -2.34
N GLY A 303 13.32 25.19 -2.98
CA GLY A 303 12.04 25.11 -2.28
C GLY A 303 11.95 23.87 -1.39
N VAL A 304 12.35 22.71 -1.92
CA VAL A 304 12.40 21.44 -1.18
C VAL A 304 13.39 21.51 -0.02
N GLU A 305 14.59 22.05 -0.25
CA GLU A 305 15.59 22.23 0.82
C GLU A 305 15.08 23.13 1.96
N SER A 306 14.38 24.22 1.62
CA SER A 306 13.78 25.12 2.61
C SER A 306 12.73 24.39 3.46
N LYS A 307 11.84 23.62 2.82
CA LYS A 307 10.82 22.78 3.50
C LYS A 307 11.50 21.77 4.44
N LEU A 308 12.50 21.03 3.95
CA LEU A 308 13.26 20.05 4.72
C LEU A 308 13.95 20.68 5.93
N ALA A 309 14.60 21.82 5.75
CA ALA A 309 15.26 22.55 6.82
C ALA A 309 14.28 22.98 7.92
N ALA A 310 13.11 23.51 7.52
CA ALA A 310 12.07 23.95 8.44
C ALA A 310 11.54 22.78 9.29
N VAL A 311 11.22 21.64 8.65
CA VAL A 311 10.74 20.44 9.35
C VAL A 311 11.81 19.85 10.26
N ARG A 312 13.06 19.73 9.80
CA ARG A 312 14.16 19.17 10.62
C ARG A 312 14.50 20.01 11.83
N LYS A 313 14.29 21.33 11.79
CA LYS A 313 14.48 22.22 12.93
C LYS A 313 13.61 21.82 14.13
N VAL A 314 12.39 21.36 13.87
CA VAL A 314 11.40 21.00 14.89
C VAL A 314 11.32 19.48 15.13
N PHE A 315 11.39 18.67 14.07
CA PHE A 315 11.40 17.20 14.12
C PHE A 315 12.81 16.67 13.85
N ARG A 316 13.63 16.65 14.92
CA ARG A 316 15.06 16.36 14.81
C ARG A 316 15.42 14.90 14.53
N LYS A 317 14.55 13.95 14.93
CA LYS A 317 14.84 12.51 14.87
C LYS A 317 13.72 11.69 14.23
N THR A 318 12.58 12.31 13.96
CA THR A 318 11.45 11.64 13.32
C THR A 318 11.82 11.32 11.88
N PRO A 319 11.56 10.10 11.36
CA PRO A 319 11.73 9.82 9.94
C PRO A 319 11.02 10.86 9.08
N LEU A 320 11.71 11.39 8.06
CA LEU A 320 11.20 12.41 7.15
C LEU A 320 11.39 11.91 5.73
N TYR A 321 10.38 12.08 4.89
CA TYR A 321 10.39 11.65 3.51
C TYR A 321 9.90 12.76 2.60
N VAL A 322 10.62 12.99 1.50
CA VAL A 322 10.15 13.83 0.39
C VAL A 322 9.36 12.96 -0.58
N CYS A 323 8.14 13.36 -0.94
CA CYS A 323 7.33 12.66 -1.92
C CYS A 323 7.78 13.02 -3.33
N LEU A 324 8.23 12.02 -4.09
CA LEU A 324 8.52 12.10 -5.51
C LEU A 324 7.34 11.53 -6.29
N ASP A 325 6.69 12.34 -7.12
CA ASP A 325 5.55 11.93 -7.93
C ASP A 325 5.90 12.09 -9.42
N GLY A 326 6.46 11.03 -10.01
CA GLY A 326 6.81 11.00 -11.44
C GLY A 326 8.06 11.79 -11.85
N GLU A 327 8.98 12.08 -10.93
CA GLU A 327 10.28 12.68 -11.27
C GLU A 327 11.04 11.79 -12.27
N GLY A 328 11.50 12.37 -13.38
CA GLY A 328 12.20 11.63 -14.43
C GLY A 328 13.60 11.14 -14.00
N VAL A 329 14.26 10.43 -14.91
CA VAL A 329 15.67 10.04 -14.77
C VAL A 329 16.55 11.23 -15.16
N GLY A 330 17.59 11.52 -14.37
CA GLY A 330 18.60 12.52 -14.74
C GLY A 330 19.18 13.32 -13.57
N ALA A 331 19.71 14.49 -13.91
CA ALA A 331 20.39 15.38 -12.96
C ALA A 331 19.41 16.02 -11.94
N ALA A 332 18.14 16.21 -12.31
CA ALA A 332 17.11 16.71 -11.41
C ALA A 332 16.88 15.75 -10.23
N LEU A 333 16.67 14.46 -10.53
CA LEU A 333 16.53 13.41 -9.52
C LEU A 333 17.75 13.32 -8.60
N SER A 334 18.96 13.30 -9.17
CA SER A 334 20.21 13.34 -8.40
C SER A 334 20.30 14.54 -7.46
N SER A 335 19.90 15.72 -7.93
CA SER A 335 19.90 16.95 -7.12
C SER A 335 18.90 16.89 -5.98
N LEU A 336 17.71 16.34 -6.22
CA LEU A 336 16.70 16.17 -5.17
C LEU A 336 17.14 15.16 -4.11
N LEU A 337 17.70 14.01 -4.52
CA LEU A 337 18.20 13.00 -3.57
C LEU A 337 19.33 13.55 -2.70
N ARG A 338 20.24 14.35 -3.25
CA ARG A 338 21.27 15.04 -2.46
C ARG A 338 20.67 16.06 -1.50
N ALA A 339 19.64 16.79 -1.91
CA ALA A 339 18.91 17.68 -1.03
C ALA A 339 18.26 16.90 0.13
N ALA A 340 17.63 15.76 -0.14
CA ALA A 340 17.08 14.88 0.90
C ALA A 340 18.17 14.37 1.87
N ALA A 341 19.27 13.81 1.33
CA ALA A 341 20.39 13.27 2.10
C ALA A 341 21.01 14.32 3.03
N LYS A 342 21.19 15.56 2.56
CA LYS A 342 21.71 16.71 3.35
C LYS A 342 20.92 16.95 4.64
N TYR A 343 19.64 16.59 4.67
CA TYR A 343 18.73 16.80 5.81
C TYR A 343 18.34 15.49 6.52
N ASP A 344 19.08 14.39 6.31
CA ASP A 344 18.75 13.07 6.88
C ASP A 344 17.28 12.69 6.60
N ALA A 345 16.87 12.93 5.36
CA ALA A 345 15.55 12.60 4.85
C ALA A 345 15.63 11.47 3.83
N GLY A 346 14.62 10.62 3.84
CA GLY A 346 14.37 9.65 2.79
C GLY A 346 13.49 10.20 1.69
N VAL A 347 13.07 9.31 0.80
CA VAL A 347 12.11 9.60 -0.26
C VAL A 347 10.95 8.63 -0.26
N LEU A 348 9.75 9.13 -0.54
CA LEU A 348 8.63 8.32 -0.97
C LEU A 348 8.61 8.35 -2.49
N ILE A 349 8.69 7.20 -3.13
CA ILE A 349 8.70 7.08 -4.59
C ILE A 349 7.32 6.63 -5.04
N ALA A 350 6.64 7.53 -5.76
CA ALA A 350 5.37 7.32 -6.43
C ALA A 350 5.58 7.47 -7.94
N GLY A 351 5.23 6.45 -8.74
CA GLY A 351 5.41 6.53 -10.18
C GLY A 351 5.27 5.20 -10.91
N SER A 352 5.58 5.22 -12.20
CA SER A 352 5.68 4.00 -13.02
C SER A 352 6.88 3.16 -12.59
N SER A 353 6.89 1.89 -13.01
CA SER A 353 8.01 0.97 -12.73
C SER A 353 9.36 1.51 -13.19
N ASP A 354 9.38 2.20 -14.33
CA ASP A 354 10.62 2.57 -15.03
C ASP A 354 11.36 3.69 -14.28
N ILE A 355 10.59 4.60 -13.67
CA ILE A 355 11.10 5.66 -12.79
C ILE A 355 11.47 5.09 -11.42
N THR A 356 10.66 4.15 -10.92
CA THR A 356 10.80 3.57 -9.60
C THR A 356 12.16 2.94 -9.39
N GLU A 357 12.61 2.13 -10.35
CA GLU A 357 13.90 1.45 -10.31
C GLU A 357 15.06 2.46 -10.23
N ALA A 358 15.06 3.45 -11.13
CA ALA A 358 16.09 4.49 -11.20
C ALA A 358 16.16 5.30 -9.90
N ALA A 359 15.00 5.75 -9.41
CA ALA A 359 14.90 6.55 -8.20
C ALA A 359 15.27 5.75 -6.96
N ALA A 360 14.83 4.51 -6.81
CA ALA A 360 15.10 3.68 -5.65
C ALA A 360 16.57 3.25 -5.60
N GLY A 361 17.14 2.81 -6.72
CA GLY A 361 18.55 2.43 -6.81
C GLY A 361 19.47 3.62 -6.53
N LEU A 362 19.18 4.80 -7.09
CA LEU A 362 19.98 5.99 -6.83
C LEU A 362 19.80 6.50 -5.39
N ALA A 363 18.59 6.44 -4.83
CA ALA A 363 18.33 6.78 -3.43
C ALA A 363 19.12 5.90 -2.47
N HIS A 364 19.19 4.59 -2.74
CA HIS A 364 20.01 3.65 -1.98
C HIS A 364 21.50 4.07 -2.00
N ALA A 365 22.04 4.43 -3.17
CA ALA A 365 23.44 4.86 -3.31
C ALA A 365 23.75 6.19 -2.60
N TYR A 366 22.75 7.08 -2.46
CA TYR A 366 22.84 8.30 -1.65
C TYR A 366 22.53 8.09 -0.16
N GLU A 367 22.33 6.83 0.28
CA GLU A 367 21.94 6.46 1.64
C GLU A 367 20.59 7.06 2.09
N CYS A 368 19.73 7.43 1.14
CA CYS A 368 18.38 7.93 1.41
C CYS A 368 17.42 6.74 1.68
N PRO A 369 16.77 6.67 2.85
CA PRO A 369 15.74 5.67 3.11
C PRO A 369 14.58 5.77 2.11
N VAL A 370 14.15 4.63 1.55
CA VAL A 370 13.04 4.60 0.57
C VAL A 370 11.74 4.15 1.23
N VAL A 371 10.63 4.83 0.91
CA VAL A 371 9.26 4.31 1.03
C VAL A 371 8.72 4.13 -0.38
N LEU A 372 8.35 2.91 -0.74
CA LEU A 372 7.92 2.60 -2.11
C LEU A 372 6.39 2.56 -2.21
N GLU A 373 5.80 3.25 -3.19
CA GLU A 373 4.38 3.10 -3.49
C GLU A 373 4.08 1.68 -4.03
N VAL A 374 3.03 1.07 -3.51
CA VAL A 374 2.44 -0.16 -4.05
C VAL A 374 1.20 0.26 -4.83
N PRO A 375 1.31 0.37 -6.17
CA PRO A 375 0.16 0.69 -7.00
C PRO A 375 -0.86 -0.44 -6.88
N VAL A 376 -2.09 -0.04 -6.59
CA VAL A 376 -3.24 -0.93 -6.47
C VAL A 376 -4.18 -0.61 -7.60
N ASP A 377 -4.10 -1.41 -8.67
CA ASP A 377 -5.07 -1.35 -9.76
C ASP A 377 -6.05 -2.54 -9.65
N SER A 378 -6.79 -2.84 -10.71
CA SER A 378 -7.69 -3.99 -10.73
C SER A 378 -6.96 -5.33 -10.95
N HIS A 379 -5.63 -5.33 -11.10
CA HIS A 379 -4.83 -6.52 -11.40
C HIS A 379 -3.89 -6.85 -10.24
N SER A 380 -3.82 -8.13 -9.88
CA SER A 380 -2.95 -8.61 -8.79
C SER A 380 -1.45 -8.38 -9.01
N VAL A 381 -1.02 -8.31 -10.26
CA VAL A 381 0.41 -8.34 -10.66
C VAL A 381 1.19 -7.14 -10.15
N ALA A 382 0.58 -5.95 -10.16
CA ALA A 382 1.21 -4.72 -9.73
C ALA A 382 1.63 -4.81 -8.24
N VAL A 383 0.76 -5.37 -7.40
CA VAL A 383 1.04 -5.57 -5.98
C VAL A 383 2.21 -6.53 -5.77
N THR A 384 2.18 -7.70 -6.42
CA THR A 384 3.23 -8.71 -6.29
C THR A 384 4.59 -8.16 -6.74
N ARG A 385 4.63 -7.46 -7.87
CA ARG A 385 5.86 -6.82 -8.38
C ARG A 385 6.43 -5.81 -7.38
N SER A 386 5.62 -4.89 -6.87
CA SER A 386 6.10 -3.86 -5.95
C SER A 386 6.54 -4.41 -4.60
N VAL A 387 5.96 -5.54 -4.14
CA VAL A 387 6.49 -6.24 -2.97
C VAL A 387 7.87 -6.85 -3.24
N PHE A 388 8.09 -7.39 -4.44
CA PHE A 388 9.41 -7.90 -4.84
C PHE A 388 10.44 -6.75 -4.90
N GLU A 389 10.10 -5.64 -5.55
CA GLU A 389 10.93 -4.42 -5.62
C GLU A 389 11.23 -3.86 -4.22
N ALA A 390 10.26 -3.88 -3.29
CA ALA A 390 10.49 -3.47 -1.91
C ALA A 390 11.57 -4.31 -1.21
N VAL A 391 11.66 -5.61 -1.53
CA VAL A 391 12.71 -6.50 -1.02
C VAL A 391 14.04 -6.23 -1.72
N ASP A 392 14.01 -6.06 -3.04
CA ASP A 392 15.17 -5.74 -3.89
C ASP A 392 15.92 -4.50 -3.37
N PHE A 393 15.21 -3.40 -3.21
CA PHE A 393 15.78 -2.12 -2.79
C PHE A 393 16.01 -2.00 -1.28
N GLY A 394 15.63 -3.01 -0.50
CA GLY A 394 15.78 -2.98 0.97
C GLY A 394 15.09 -1.76 1.61
N VAL A 395 13.87 -1.44 1.16
CA VAL A 395 13.14 -0.22 1.54
C VAL A 395 12.91 -0.14 3.05
N LYS A 396 12.59 1.05 3.56
CA LYS A 396 12.14 1.25 4.95
C LYS A 396 10.64 1.26 5.10
N GLY A 397 9.90 1.36 4.00
CA GLY A 397 8.45 1.30 4.01
C GLY A 397 7.83 1.02 2.66
N VAL A 398 6.55 0.69 2.71
CA VAL A 398 5.67 0.68 1.54
C VAL A 398 4.49 1.62 1.79
N PHE A 399 3.96 2.22 0.72
CA PHE A 399 2.86 3.16 0.76
C PHE A 399 1.71 2.69 -0.15
N VAL A 400 0.48 2.69 0.36
CA VAL A 400 -0.73 2.36 -0.42
C VAL A 400 -1.62 3.59 -0.50
N ARG A 401 -1.72 4.18 -1.69
CA ARG A 401 -2.49 5.41 -1.94
C ARG A 401 -3.99 5.21 -1.92
N GLU A 402 -4.46 4.04 -2.37
CA GLU A 402 -5.89 3.72 -2.45
C GLU A 402 -6.22 2.43 -1.69
N PRO A 403 -6.19 2.43 -0.35
CA PRO A 403 -6.40 1.21 0.44
C PRO A 403 -7.73 0.50 0.15
N GLN A 404 -8.77 1.22 -0.28
CA GLN A 404 -10.05 0.66 -0.72
C GLN A 404 -9.93 -0.26 -1.95
N THR A 405 -8.87 -0.14 -2.74
CA THR A 405 -8.65 -1.02 -3.89
C THR A 405 -8.06 -2.37 -3.46
N LEU A 406 -7.36 -2.43 -2.32
CA LEU A 406 -6.83 -3.69 -1.78
C LEU A 406 -7.90 -4.71 -1.43
N ILE A 407 -9.13 -4.29 -1.14
CA ILE A 407 -10.21 -5.20 -0.75
C ILE A 407 -10.94 -5.84 -1.93
N LYS A 408 -10.54 -5.51 -3.18
CA LYS A 408 -11.07 -6.17 -4.37
C LYS A 408 -10.57 -7.63 -4.44
N PRO A 409 -11.41 -8.57 -4.92
CA PRO A 409 -10.97 -9.93 -5.20
C PRO A 409 -9.76 -9.95 -6.15
N GLY A 410 -8.85 -10.91 -5.98
CA GLY A 410 -7.57 -11.02 -6.67
C GLY A 410 -6.47 -10.16 -6.05
N VAL A 411 -6.75 -8.87 -5.83
CA VAL A 411 -5.79 -7.93 -5.21
C VAL A 411 -5.58 -8.27 -3.74
N LEU A 412 -6.66 -8.56 -2.99
CA LEU A 412 -6.60 -8.90 -1.57
C LEU A 412 -5.80 -10.18 -1.32
N GLU A 413 -6.01 -11.22 -2.13
CA GLU A 413 -5.30 -12.49 -2.03
C GLU A 413 -3.81 -12.31 -2.27
N SER A 414 -3.44 -11.51 -3.29
CA SER A 414 -2.05 -11.24 -3.65
C SER A 414 -1.36 -10.42 -2.57
N TRP A 415 -2.01 -9.35 -2.08
CA TRP A 415 -1.52 -8.58 -0.93
C TRP A 415 -1.24 -9.49 0.27
N ARG A 416 -2.21 -10.32 0.68
CA ARG A 416 -2.04 -11.23 1.83
C ARG A 416 -0.94 -12.26 1.62
N LEU A 417 -0.81 -12.80 0.41
CA LEU A 417 0.19 -13.80 0.08
C LEU A 417 1.60 -13.20 0.13
N ASP A 418 1.76 -12.01 -0.43
CA ASP A 418 3.07 -11.39 -0.64
C ASP A 418 3.51 -10.54 0.56
N TYR A 419 2.60 -10.03 1.38
CA TYR A 419 2.90 -9.21 2.56
C TYR A 419 3.96 -9.82 3.48
N ARG A 420 4.03 -11.15 3.57
CA ARG A 420 5.03 -11.89 4.36
C ARG A 420 6.48 -11.66 3.91
N TRP A 421 6.69 -11.18 2.68
CA TRP A 421 8.02 -10.92 2.13
C TRP A 421 8.55 -9.54 2.54
N LEU A 422 7.68 -8.61 2.91
CA LEU A 422 8.09 -7.28 3.37
C LEU A 422 9.04 -7.40 4.57
N GLY A 423 10.18 -6.69 4.48
CA GLY A 423 11.24 -6.73 5.50
C GLY A 423 12.22 -7.88 5.34
N THR A 424 12.09 -8.67 4.27
CA THR A 424 13.17 -9.57 3.84
C THR A 424 14.36 -8.73 3.40
N TYR A 425 15.55 -9.09 3.88
CA TYR A 425 16.79 -8.40 3.51
C TYR A 425 17.48 -9.14 2.37
N ALA A 426 17.68 -8.45 1.25
CA ALA A 426 18.63 -8.80 0.21
C ALA A 426 19.95 -8.02 0.43
N PRO A 427 21.13 -8.66 0.27
CA PRO A 427 22.39 -7.95 0.27
C PRO A 427 22.50 -7.09 -1.00
N PRO A 428 23.14 -5.91 -0.93
CA PRO A 428 23.32 -5.08 -2.11
C PRO A 428 24.20 -5.81 -3.15
N PRO A 429 23.93 -5.60 -4.45
CA PRO A 429 24.67 -6.21 -5.54
C PRO A 429 26.11 -5.70 -5.63
N ARG A 430 26.97 -6.46 -6.32
CA ARG A 430 28.37 -6.07 -6.59
C ARG A 430 28.55 -5.37 -7.95
N VAL A 431 27.44 -5.08 -8.61
CA VAL A 431 27.35 -4.50 -9.94
C VAL A 431 26.72 -3.11 -9.82
N ALA A 432 27.33 -2.11 -10.44
CA ALA A 432 26.76 -0.78 -10.59
C ALA A 432 26.41 -0.51 -12.06
N VAL A 433 25.30 0.18 -12.31
CA VAL A 433 24.91 0.72 -13.62
C VAL A 433 24.96 2.24 -13.55
N LEU A 434 25.63 2.86 -14.52
CA LEU A 434 25.71 4.31 -14.63
C LEU A 434 24.39 4.88 -15.18
N MET A 435 23.74 5.73 -14.39
CA MET A 435 22.60 6.53 -14.82
C MET A 435 23.08 7.72 -15.67
N PRO A 436 22.48 7.97 -16.85
CA PRO A 436 22.79 9.14 -17.65
C PRO A 436 22.34 10.43 -16.95
N SER A 437 23.07 11.52 -17.17
CA SER A 437 22.69 12.85 -16.65
C SER A 437 21.62 13.55 -17.47
N GLN A 438 21.31 13.04 -18.66
CA GLN A 438 20.38 13.64 -19.60
C GLN A 438 18.93 13.39 -19.16
N GLU A 439 18.15 14.47 -19.07
CA GLU A 439 16.72 14.42 -18.80
C GLU A 439 15.96 13.78 -19.98
N GLY A 440 14.91 13.02 -19.67
CA GLY A 440 14.05 12.36 -20.67
C GLY A 440 14.69 11.17 -21.39
N SER A 441 15.78 10.62 -20.86
CA SER A 441 16.35 9.35 -21.35
C SER A 441 15.35 8.20 -21.17
N VAL A 442 15.36 7.25 -22.11
CA VAL A 442 14.61 5.97 -22.04
C VAL A 442 15.31 4.94 -21.15
N PHE A 443 16.34 5.35 -20.41
CA PHE A 443 17.09 4.52 -19.47
C PHE A 443 16.19 3.72 -18.53
N GLY A 444 15.11 4.33 -18.00
CA GLY A 444 14.18 3.64 -17.10
C GLY A 444 13.54 2.38 -17.73
N GLU A 445 13.09 2.47 -18.98
CA GLU A 445 12.44 1.37 -19.72
C GLU A 445 13.38 0.18 -19.93
N LYS A 446 14.69 0.46 -19.96
CA LYS A 446 15.76 -0.51 -20.18
C LYS A 446 16.15 -1.29 -18.91
N LEU A 447 15.93 -0.72 -17.72
CA LEU A 447 16.41 -1.31 -16.46
C LEU A 447 15.77 -2.65 -16.14
N TRP A 448 14.48 -2.82 -16.42
CA TRP A 448 13.80 -4.08 -16.12
C TRP A 448 14.32 -5.25 -16.97
N ARG A 449 14.76 -4.96 -18.20
CA ARG A 449 15.44 -5.95 -19.05
C ARG A 449 16.81 -6.34 -18.50
N LEU A 450 17.50 -5.43 -17.81
CA LEU A 450 18.74 -5.77 -17.11
C LEU A 450 18.46 -6.55 -15.83
N ARG A 451 17.44 -6.15 -15.06
CA ARG A 451 17.09 -6.76 -13.76
C ARG A 451 16.68 -8.22 -13.90
N ASP A 452 16.07 -8.56 -15.03
CA ASP A 452 15.76 -9.95 -15.41
C ASP A 452 17.05 -10.77 -15.59
N VAL A 453 18.13 -10.16 -16.09
CA VAL A 453 19.41 -10.82 -16.33
C VAL A 453 20.30 -10.83 -15.08
N PHE A 454 20.38 -9.75 -14.32
CA PHE A 454 21.20 -9.64 -13.11
C PHE A 454 20.78 -8.52 -12.16
N ASP A 455 21.12 -8.69 -10.89
CA ASP A 455 20.96 -7.70 -9.82
C ASP A 455 22.06 -6.61 -9.89
N PHE A 456 21.67 -5.33 -9.75
CA PHE A 456 22.55 -4.17 -9.81
C PHE A 456 22.07 -2.99 -8.95
N ASP A 457 23.01 -2.15 -8.55
CA ASP A 457 22.76 -0.82 -7.98
C ASP A 457 22.92 0.25 -9.07
N ILE A 458 22.38 1.44 -8.83
CA ILE A 458 22.45 2.56 -9.74
C ILE A 458 23.36 3.65 -9.16
N VAL A 459 24.28 4.16 -9.99
CA VAL A 459 25.20 5.24 -9.62
C VAL A 459 25.15 6.34 -10.66
N ASP A 460 25.47 7.56 -10.27
CA ASP A 460 25.62 8.70 -11.18
C ASP A 460 27.06 9.25 -11.17
N ALA A 461 27.32 10.22 -12.05
CA ALA A 461 28.62 10.89 -12.13
C ALA A 461 29.04 11.56 -10.80
N VAL A 462 28.10 12.03 -9.99
CA VAL A 462 28.40 12.69 -8.71
C VAL A 462 28.91 11.67 -7.69
N LEU A 463 28.25 10.52 -7.57
CA LEU A 463 28.68 9.43 -6.70
C LEU A 463 30.03 8.85 -7.14
N ILE A 464 30.29 8.77 -8.45
CA ILE A 464 31.61 8.38 -8.96
C ILE A 464 32.70 9.36 -8.50
N ARG A 465 32.46 10.69 -8.55
CA ARG A 465 33.39 11.70 -8.00
C ARG A 465 33.63 11.52 -6.50
N GLN A 466 32.65 11.01 -5.78
CA GLN A 466 32.74 10.72 -4.34
C GLN A 466 33.42 9.37 -4.04
N GLY A 467 33.79 8.59 -5.06
CA GLY A 467 34.52 7.35 -4.90
C GLY A 467 33.64 6.12 -4.68
N VAL A 468 32.34 6.18 -5.01
CA VAL A 468 31.38 5.08 -4.79
C VAL A 468 31.83 3.75 -5.42
N LEU A 469 32.59 3.80 -6.52
CA LEU A 469 33.06 2.63 -7.26
C LEU A 469 33.96 1.70 -6.42
N ALA A 470 34.52 2.17 -5.29
CA ALA A 470 35.27 1.31 -4.38
C ALA A 470 34.43 0.16 -3.79
N GLY A 471 33.10 0.31 -3.71
CA GLY A 471 32.18 -0.72 -3.26
C GLY A 471 31.84 -1.78 -4.32
N TYR A 472 32.12 -1.51 -5.59
CA TYR A 472 31.66 -2.33 -6.71
C TYR A 472 32.81 -3.06 -7.41
N LYS A 473 32.48 -4.21 -8.01
CA LYS A 473 33.43 -4.96 -8.85
C LYS A 473 33.26 -4.63 -10.34
N ASN A 474 32.01 -4.41 -10.75
CA ASN A 474 31.64 -4.20 -12.15
C ASN A 474 30.89 -2.87 -12.28
N LEU A 475 31.21 -2.09 -13.31
CA LEU A 475 30.48 -0.89 -13.72
C LEU A 475 29.96 -1.10 -15.15
N PHE A 476 28.66 -0.93 -15.33
CA PHE A 476 27.99 -1.03 -16.62
C PHE A 476 27.60 0.37 -17.11
N ILE A 477 27.96 0.68 -18.35
CA ILE A 477 27.48 1.87 -19.07
C ILE A 477 26.69 1.37 -20.27
N VAL A 478 25.38 1.59 -20.21
CA VAL A 478 24.41 0.93 -21.09
C VAL A 478 23.75 1.86 -22.11
N GLU A 479 24.14 3.13 -22.09
CA GLU A 479 23.69 4.18 -23.00
C GLU A 479 24.83 5.19 -23.18
N ASP A 480 25.08 5.60 -24.42
CA ASP A 480 25.97 6.73 -24.71
C ASP A 480 25.36 8.04 -24.18
N GLY A 481 26.17 9.05 -23.86
CA GLY A 481 25.61 10.29 -23.31
C GLY A 481 26.62 11.36 -22.91
N ILE A 482 26.19 12.23 -22.01
CA ILE A 482 27.03 13.28 -21.43
C ILE A 482 27.81 12.69 -20.25
N LEU A 483 29.14 12.71 -20.34
CA LEU A 483 30.03 12.27 -19.27
C LEU A 483 31.28 13.14 -19.26
N ASP A 484 31.46 13.89 -18.19
CA ASP A 484 32.60 14.80 -18.06
C ASP A 484 33.93 14.03 -18.02
N ARG A 485 34.97 14.68 -18.54
CA ARG A 485 36.30 14.05 -18.70
C ARG A 485 36.91 13.58 -17.38
N ASP A 486 36.63 14.27 -16.28
CA ASP A 486 37.11 13.88 -14.96
C ASP A 486 36.51 12.54 -14.52
N ILE A 487 35.25 12.27 -14.86
CA ILE A 487 34.60 10.99 -14.58
C ILE A 487 35.27 9.85 -15.35
N ILE A 488 35.56 10.07 -16.63
CA ILE A 488 36.25 9.08 -17.48
C ILE A 488 37.61 8.72 -16.87
N GLU A 489 38.37 9.71 -16.41
CA GLU A 489 39.66 9.47 -15.76
C GLU A 489 39.55 8.75 -14.40
N LEU A 490 38.51 9.05 -13.61
CA LEU A 490 38.21 8.31 -12.38
C LEU A 490 37.88 6.85 -12.66
N VAL A 491 37.03 6.57 -13.65
CA VAL A 491 36.68 5.21 -14.08
C VAL A 491 37.93 4.48 -14.59
N LYS A 492 38.76 5.12 -15.42
CA LYS A 492 40.07 4.58 -15.88
C LYS A 492 40.95 4.17 -14.71
N SER A 493 41.08 5.04 -13.70
CA SER A 493 41.88 4.78 -12.51
C SER A 493 41.34 3.57 -11.72
N TRP A 494 40.01 3.51 -11.54
CA TRP A 494 39.36 2.39 -10.88
C TRP A 494 39.55 1.05 -11.62
N VAL A 495 39.43 1.03 -12.96
CA VAL A 495 39.73 -0.17 -13.77
C VAL A 495 41.20 -0.57 -13.62
N LYS A 496 42.15 0.37 -13.67
CA LYS A 496 43.57 0.08 -13.41
C LYS A 496 43.80 -0.59 -12.05
N GLY A 497 43.01 -0.22 -11.04
CA GLY A 497 43.02 -0.79 -9.70
C GLY A 497 42.37 -2.17 -9.56
N GLY A 498 41.73 -2.70 -10.62
CA GLY A 498 41.11 -4.03 -10.62
C GLY A 498 39.61 -4.04 -10.86
N GLY A 499 38.98 -2.89 -11.15
CA GLY A 499 37.58 -2.83 -11.58
C GLY A 499 37.35 -3.46 -12.97
N VAL A 500 36.09 -3.76 -13.27
CA VAL A 500 35.66 -4.23 -14.60
C VAL A 500 34.66 -3.24 -15.18
N LEU A 501 34.98 -2.65 -16.34
CA LEU A 501 34.08 -1.75 -17.07
C LEU A 501 33.40 -2.50 -18.22
N VAL A 502 32.07 -2.45 -18.27
CA VAL A 502 31.24 -3.06 -19.31
C VAL A 502 30.49 -1.98 -20.08
N LEU A 503 30.50 -2.04 -21.41
CA LEU A 503 29.92 -1.00 -22.27
C LEU A 503 29.10 -1.60 -23.41
N PHE A 504 27.87 -1.08 -23.65
CA PHE A 504 26.89 -1.66 -24.60
C PHE A 504 26.81 -0.95 -25.96
N GLU A 505 27.32 0.27 -26.08
CA GLU A 505 27.17 1.12 -27.27
C GLU A 505 28.51 1.62 -27.80
N SER A 506 28.57 2.71 -28.57
CA SER A 506 29.80 3.13 -29.24
C SER A 506 30.90 3.60 -28.28
N GLY A 507 30.53 3.87 -27.02
CA GLY A 507 31.44 4.32 -25.97
C GLY A 507 31.89 5.75 -26.17
N ARG A 508 31.14 6.50 -26.98
CA ARG A 508 31.39 7.90 -27.30
C ARG A 508 30.62 8.77 -26.33
N PHE A 509 31.34 9.51 -25.51
CA PHE A 509 30.75 10.48 -24.61
C PHE A 509 31.18 11.88 -25.01
N ARG A 510 30.38 12.85 -24.56
CA ARG A 510 30.73 14.25 -24.65
C ARG A 510 30.69 14.85 -23.26
N ASP A 511 31.58 15.78 -22.97
CA ASP A 511 31.39 16.63 -21.79
C ASP A 511 30.22 17.60 -22.00
N ALA A 512 29.84 18.31 -20.95
CA ALA A 512 28.77 19.32 -21.01
C ALA A 512 29.04 20.43 -22.04
N GLU A 513 30.31 20.69 -22.37
CA GLU A 513 30.76 21.64 -23.39
C GLU A 513 30.72 21.07 -24.83
N GLY A 514 30.43 19.77 -25.00
CA GLY A 514 30.34 19.09 -26.29
C GLY A 514 31.68 18.58 -26.84
N SER A 515 32.75 18.62 -26.06
CA SER A 515 34.05 18.05 -26.42
C SER A 515 33.98 16.52 -26.34
N GLU A 516 34.58 15.84 -27.33
CA GLU A 516 34.66 14.38 -27.31
C GLU A 516 35.56 13.90 -26.17
N ALA A 517 35.05 12.95 -25.40
CA ALA A 517 35.77 12.22 -24.41
C ALA A 517 35.25 10.78 -24.41
N ASP A 518 36.12 9.80 -24.62
CA ASP A 518 35.70 8.42 -24.73
C ASP A 518 36.62 7.46 -23.96
N PHE A 519 36.19 6.21 -23.94
CA PHE A 519 36.98 5.09 -23.45
C PHE A 519 37.68 4.33 -24.58
N GLU A 520 37.78 4.88 -25.80
CA GLU A 520 38.18 4.12 -27.00
C GLU A 520 39.52 3.40 -26.79
N GLU A 521 40.49 4.07 -26.15
CA GLU A 521 41.79 3.49 -25.85
C GLU A 521 41.74 2.25 -24.93
N MET A 522 40.67 2.08 -24.15
CA MET A 522 40.54 1.02 -23.15
C MET A 522 39.92 -0.25 -23.69
N PHE A 523 39.24 -0.23 -24.83
CA PHE A 523 38.51 -1.39 -25.36
C PHE A 523 39.25 -2.07 -26.52
N ASP A 524 38.90 -3.33 -26.76
CA ASP A 524 39.22 -4.04 -28.00
C ASP A 524 37.92 -4.16 -28.81
N MET A 525 37.88 -3.53 -29.99
CA MET A 525 36.73 -3.60 -30.90
C MET A 525 36.74 -4.88 -31.76
N GLY A 526 37.70 -5.77 -31.53
CA GLY A 526 37.77 -7.09 -32.12
C GLY A 526 36.69 -8.06 -31.63
N SER A 527 36.77 -9.31 -32.11
CA SER A 527 35.73 -10.33 -31.89
C SER A 527 35.57 -10.79 -30.43
N GLU A 528 36.61 -10.66 -29.60
CA GLU A 528 36.53 -11.01 -28.18
C GLU A 528 35.94 -9.87 -27.33
N GLY A 529 36.09 -8.61 -27.76
CA GLY A 529 35.55 -7.46 -27.03
C GLY A 529 36.13 -7.23 -25.64
N VAL A 530 37.19 -7.94 -25.24
CA VAL A 530 37.79 -7.89 -23.88
C VAL A 530 39.21 -7.36 -23.97
N LYS A 531 39.57 -6.45 -23.07
CA LYS A 531 40.94 -5.93 -22.97
C LYS A 531 41.37 -5.78 -21.52
N SER A 532 42.58 -6.25 -21.20
CA SER A 532 43.18 -5.99 -19.89
C SER A 532 43.60 -4.53 -19.78
N TYR A 533 43.35 -3.91 -18.63
CA TYR A 533 43.71 -2.51 -18.39
C TYR A 533 44.18 -2.35 -16.93
N GLY A 534 45.50 -2.33 -16.73
CA GLY A 534 46.10 -2.43 -15.40
C GLY A 534 45.81 -3.79 -14.75
N SER A 535 45.27 -3.78 -13.53
CA SER A 535 44.86 -5.00 -12.81
C SER A 535 43.41 -5.41 -13.10
N GLY A 536 42.68 -4.63 -13.89
CA GLY A 536 41.30 -4.87 -14.26
C GLY A 536 41.12 -5.15 -15.75
N SER A 537 39.88 -5.05 -16.21
CA SER A 537 39.52 -5.36 -17.59
C SER A 537 38.35 -4.52 -18.09
N THR A 538 38.26 -4.39 -19.40
CA THR A 538 37.14 -3.77 -20.10
C THR A 538 36.45 -4.78 -21.00
N VAL A 539 35.13 -4.63 -21.15
CA VAL A 539 34.23 -5.55 -21.84
C VAL A 539 33.28 -4.76 -22.73
N PHE A 540 33.44 -4.89 -24.05
CA PHE A 540 32.58 -4.26 -25.04
C PHE A 540 31.52 -5.26 -25.55
N ILE A 541 30.24 -4.99 -25.32
CA ILE A 541 29.12 -5.83 -25.76
C ILE A 541 28.66 -5.35 -27.14
N HIS A 542 28.80 -6.21 -28.16
CA HIS A 542 28.48 -5.85 -29.53
C HIS A 542 26.97 -5.96 -29.83
N GLY A 543 26.41 -4.97 -30.53
CA GLY A 543 25.00 -4.98 -30.97
C GLY A 543 24.00 -4.45 -29.94
N GLY A 544 24.47 -3.87 -28.82
CA GLY A 544 23.65 -3.13 -27.86
C GLY A 544 22.42 -3.90 -27.35
N TRP A 545 21.30 -3.17 -27.21
CA TRP A 545 20.06 -3.67 -26.62
C TRP A 545 19.30 -4.73 -27.45
N ASP A 546 19.66 -4.89 -28.73
CA ASP A 546 19.08 -5.91 -29.61
C ASP A 546 19.58 -7.33 -29.26
N ASN A 547 20.73 -7.43 -28.59
CA ASN A 547 21.36 -8.69 -28.20
C ASN A 547 21.23 -9.02 -26.70
N VAL A 548 20.33 -8.38 -25.95
CA VAL A 548 20.16 -8.65 -24.49
C VAL A 548 19.88 -10.12 -24.19
N GLY A 549 19.21 -10.85 -25.09
CA GLY A 549 19.01 -12.30 -24.94
C GLY A 549 20.30 -13.13 -25.04
N ALA A 550 21.34 -12.62 -25.70
CA ALA A 550 22.67 -13.21 -25.82
C ALA A 550 23.67 -12.64 -24.78
N LEU A 551 23.31 -11.55 -24.09
CA LEU A 551 24.09 -10.89 -23.06
C LEU A 551 24.54 -11.87 -21.97
N ARG A 552 23.71 -12.87 -21.64
CA ARG A 552 24.05 -14.00 -20.77
C ARG A 552 25.37 -14.66 -21.14
N ASP A 553 25.45 -15.16 -22.37
CA ASP A 553 26.57 -15.95 -22.85
C ASP A 553 27.79 -15.06 -23.03
N GLU A 554 27.58 -13.77 -23.30
CA GLU A 554 28.65 -12.80 -23.49
C GLU A 554 29.27 -12.35 -22.16
N ILE A 555 28.46 -11.97 -21.16
CA ILE A 555 28.92 -11.64 -19.81
C ILE A 555 29.58 -12.85 -19.15
N GLY A 556 28.93 -14.03 -19.24
CA GLY A 556 29.43 -15.28 -18.66
C GLY A 556 30.73 -15.78 -19.29
N ARG A 557 30.87 -15.75 -20.63
CA ARG A 557 32.13 -16.13 -21.31
C ARG A 557 33.30 -15.22 -20.94
N ARG A 558 33.01 -13.96 -20.61
CA ARG A 558 34.01 -12.94 -20.29
C ARG A 558 34.34 -12.86 -18.79
N GLY A 559 33.81 -13.78 -17.98
CA GLY A 559 34.18 -13.95 -16.58
C GLY A 559 33.66 -12.88 -15.64
N VAL A 560 32.64 -12.14 -16.05
CA VAL A 560 31.98 -11.14 -15.20
C VAL A 560 30.98 -11.86 -14.29
N ASP A 561 31.25 -11.82 -12.98
CA ASP A 561 30.38 -12.40 -11.96
C ASP A 561 29.13 -11.54 -11.81
N ILE A 562 27.98 -12.06 -12.26
CA ILE A 562 26.66 -11.43 -12.15
C ILE A 562 25.76 -12.30 -11.28
N SER A 563 25.13 -11.71 -10.27
CA SER A 563 24.26 -12.39 -9.32
C SER A 563 22.84 -12.49 -9.89
N ALA A 564 22.57 -13.52 -10.71
CA ALA A 564 21.25 -14.01 -11.11
C ALA A 564 21.43 -15.23 -12.03
N ASP A 565 20.34 -15.79 -12.55
CA ASP A 565 20.38 -16.88 -13.52
C ASP A 565 20.83 -16.45 -14.93
N GLY A 566 20.95 -15.13 -15.18
CA GLY A 566 21.43 -14.58 -16.44
C GLY A 566 20.39 -14.61 -17.57
N LEU A 567 19.10 -14.83 -17.30
CA LEU A 567 18.09 -15.06 -18.35
C LEU A 567 17.07 -13.93 -18.38
N ALA A 568 16.90 -13.32 -19.55
CA ALA A 568 15.77 -12.42 -19.80
C ALA A 568 14.51 -13.24 -20.17
N ASP A 569 13.87 -13.88 -19.18
CA ASP A 569 12.68 -14.72 -19.37
C ASP A 569 11.47 -14.32 -18.50
N GLY A 570 11.50 -13.12 -17.91
CA GLY A 570 10.47 -12.62 -17.00
C GLY A 570 10.49 -13.33 -15.64
N VAL A 571 11.65 -13.84 -15.23
CA VAL A 571 11.86 -14.49 -13.94
C VAL A 571 13.01 -13.79 -13.22
N TYR A 572 12.63 -12.92 -12.29
CA TYR A 572 13.57 -12.10 -11.53
C TYR A 572 14.10 -12.88 -10.33
N VAL A 573 15.42 -12.92 -10.17
CA VAL A 573 16.08 -13.72 -9.13
C VAL A 573 16.90 -12.83 -8.20
N LEU A 574 16.49 -12.81 -6.94
CA LEU A 574 17.15 -12.10 -5.84
C LEU A 574 17.90 -13.07 -4.94
N THR A 575 19.18 -12.81 -4.68
CA THR A 575 20.00 -13.67 -3.82
C THR A 575 19.76 -13.34 -2.35
N LEU A 576 19.50 -14.36 -1.51
CA LEU A 576 19.29 -14.19 -0.07
C LEU A 576 20.55 -14.54 0.75
N PRO A 577 20.81 -13.90 1.92
CA PRO A 577 22.03 -14.08 2.71
C PRO A 577 22.32 -15.51 3.21
N LYS A 578 21.31 -16.37 3.33
CA LYS A 578 21.42 -17.74 3.91
C LYS A 578 21.46 -18.87 2.87
N LYS A 579 21.94 -18.61 1.65
CA LYS A 579 21.98 -19.55 0.51
C LYS A 579 20.59 -19.95 0.05
N GLY A 580 19.87 -19.00 -0.55
CA GLY A 580 18.60 -19.21 -1.21
C GLY A 580 18.30 -18.06 -2.15
N PHE A 581 17.22 -18.19 -2.90
CA PHE A 581 16.74 -17.15 -3.81
C PHE A 581 15.31 -16.74 -3.45
N LEU A 582 15.00 -15.47 -3.66
CA LEU A 582 13.63 -15.01 -3.83
C LEU A 582 13.42 -14.83 -5.33
N VAL A 583 12.40 -15.48 -5.88
CA VAL A 583 12.18 -15.57 -7.32
C VAL A 583 10.80 -15.05 -7.65
N PHE A 584 10.71 -14.06 -8.52
CA PHE A 584 9.44 -13.53 -9.00
C PHE A 584 9.23 -13.93 -10.46
N ASN A 585 8.20 -14.73 -10.72
CA ASN A 585 7.77 -15.03 -12.08
C ASN A 585 6.71 -14.00 -12.51
N SER A 586 7.07 -13.08 -13.40
CA SER A 586 6.15 -12.06 -13.93
C SER A 586 5.36 -12.53 -15.16
N ASN A 587 5.50 -13.79 -15.55
CA ASN A 587 4.75 -14.35 -16.67
C ASN A 587 3.31 -14.71 -16.25
N ASP A 588 2.41 -14.73 -17.22
CA ASP A 588 1.02 -15.19 -17.08
C ASP A 588 0.88 -16.73 -17.06
N LYS A 589 2.00 -17.44 -17.21
CA LYS A 589 2.10 -18.89 -17.23
C LYS A 589 3.14 -19.41 -16.25
N GLU A 590 3.03 -20.71 -15.94
CA GLU A 590 4.07 -21.42 -15.21
C GLU A 590 5.40 -21.41 -15.97
N VAL A 591 6.50 -21.29 -15.23
CA VAL A 591 7.86 -21.38 -15.78
C VAL A 591 8.65 -22.46 -15.03
N ASP A 592 9.20 -23.43 -15.76
CA ASP A 592 10.15 -24.39 -15.21
C ASP A 592 11.56 -23.78 -15.25
N LYS A 593 12.18 -23.61 -14.07
CA LYS A 593 13.47 -22.95 -13.92
C LYS A 593 14.50 -23.86 -13.26
N GLU A 594 15.74 -23.78 -13.76
CA GLU A 594 16.90 -24.42 -13.14
C GLU A 594 17.74 -23.37 -12.41
N LEU A 595 17.86 -23.51 -11.09
CA LEU A 595 18.64 -22.59 -10.25
C LEU A 595 19.78 -23.32 -9.55
N ARG A 596 20.97 -22.73 -9.58
CA ARG A 596 22.17 -23.31 -8.97
C ARG A 596 22.44 -22.70 -7.60
N ILE A 597 22.27 -23.49 -6.55
CA ILE A 597 22.56 -23.11 -5.16
C ILE A 597 23.87 -23.78 -4.72
N GLY A 598 24.95 -23.01 -4.75
CA GLY A 598 26.29 -23.53 -4.47
C GLY A 598 26.74 -24.56 -5.52
N ARG A 599 26.83 -25.83 -5.13
CA ARG A 599 27.17 -26.96 -6.04
C ARG A 599 25.95 -27.77 -6.50
N LYS A 600 24.75 -27.45 -6.00
CA LYS A 600 23.53 -28.20 -6.29
C LYS A 600 22.70 -27.44 -7.31
N THR A 601 22.09 -28.19 -8.22
CA THR A 601 21.08 -27.71 -9.15
C THR A 601 19.69 -28.04 -8.62
N ARG A 602 18.76 -27.09 -8.70
CA ARG A 602 17.36 -27.26 -8.34
C ARG A 602 16.50 -26.99 -9.57
N HIS A 603 15.57 -27.90 -9.87
CA HIS A 603 14.51 -27.68 -10.84
C HIS A 603 13.24 -27.31 -10.10
N ILE A 604 12.63 -26.19 -10.46
CA ILE A 604 11.50 -25.61 -9.74
C ILE A 604 10.47 -25.14 -10.76
N ARG A 605 9.20 -25.40 -10.46
CA ARG A 605 8.09 -24.88 -11.23
C ARG A 605 7.54 -23.65 -10.53
N LEU A 606 7.68 -22.50 -11.16
CA LEU A 606 7.25 -21.21 -10.64
C LEU A 606 5.82 -20.94 -11.12
N GLN A 607 4.93 -20.63 -10.18
CA GLN A 607 3.56 -20.24 -10.50
C GLN A 607 3.56 -18.86 -11.19
N PRO A 608 2.59 -18.58 -12.08
CA PRO A 608 2.47 -17.26 -12.70
C PRO A 608 2.24 -16.17 -11.65
N MET A 609 2.81 -14.99 -11.89
CA MET A 609 2.59 -13.79 -11.09
C MET A 609 2.78 -14.01 -9.58
N CYS A 610 3.85 -14.71 -9.21
CA CYS A 610 4.05 -15.14 -7.83
C CYS A 610 5.51 -15.04 -7.39
N ILE A 611 5.71 -14.66 -6.13
CA ILE A 611 7.01 -14.70 -5.45
C ILE A 611 7.19 -16.06 -4.77
N THR A 612 8.25 -16.77 -5.17
CA THR A 612 8.64 -18.07 -4.62
C THR A 612 9.99 -17.97 -3.94
N ARG A 613 10.10 -18.46 -2.71
CA ARG A 613 11.39 -18.66 -2.05
C ARG A 613 11.95 -20.04 -2.38
N VAL A 614 13.24 -20.06 -2.68
CA VAL A 614 14.00 -21.25 -3.03
C VAL A 614 15.16 -21.42 -2.05
N ASP A 615 15.19 -22.51 -1.29
CA ASP A 615 16.24 -22.83 -0.30
C ASP A 615 17.17 -24.00 -0.72
#